data_AF-A0A3M1R2K7-F1
#
_entry.id   AF-A0A3M1R2K7-F1
#
_cell.length_a   1.000
_cell.length_b   1.000
_cell.length_c   1.000
_cell.angle_alpha   90.00
_cell.angle_beta   90.00
_cell.angle_gamma   90.00
#
_symmetry.space_group_name_H-M   'P 1'
#
loop_
_entity.id
_entity.type
_entity.pdbx_description
1 polymer ?
#
loop_
_entity_poly.entity_id
_entity_poly.type
_entity_poly.pdbx_seq_one_letter_code
_entity_poly.pdbx_strand_id
1 'polypeptide(L)'
;GLFAAGDVATGEGTVTAAVGSGRRAAAVVDRWLRAGELPEAAPRVQELWARPVDLGTVVHVDELNLAYFRPVPRPEIEELDPATRTAGFEEVVRGFDAERAVAEARRCLHCGTCNECLNCLLFCPDVAIRKRPDRFGFDIDYDHCKGCGICVEECPRDALRLVEVTR
;
A
#
# COMPACT_ATOMS: atom_id res chain seq x y z
N GLY A 1 -15.71 26.53 5.78
CA GLY A 1 -16.77 25.53 6.08
C GLY A 1 -16.56 24.95 7.46
N LEU A 2 -17.57 24.27 8.01
CA LEU A 2 -17.43 23.41 9.19
C LEU A 2 -17.18 21.97 8.72
N PHE A 3 -16.18 21.31 9.28
CA PHE A 3 -15.79 19.94 8.94
C PHE A 3 -15.59 19.14 10.23
N ALA A 4 -15.88 17.84 10.20
CA ALA A 4 -15.70 16.93 11.32
C ALA A 4 -15.07 15.61 10.83
N ALA A 5 -14.26 14.97 11.69
CA ALA A 5 -13.61 13.70 11.39
C ALA A 5 -13.35 12.91 12.68
N GLY A 6 -13.00 11.63 12.53
CA GLY A 6 -12.75 10.75 13.66
C GLY A 6 -14.04 10.28 14.34
N ASP A 7 -13.91 9.75 15.56
CA ASP A 7 -15.02 9.16 16.30
C ASP A 7 -16.14 10.15 16.61
N VAL A 8 -15.81 11.44 16.82
CA VAL A 8 -16.82 12.49 17.02
C VAL A 8 -17.72 12.67 15.80
N ALA A 9 -17.25 12.27 14.61
CA ALA A 9 -18.00 12.36 13.37
C ALA A 9 -18.68 11.04 12.97
N THR A 10 -18.05 9.88 13.25
CA THR A 10 -18.53 8.57 12.75
C THR A 10 -19.06 7.64 13.82
N GLY A 11 -18.65 7.78 15.09
CA GLY A 11 -19.01 6.88 16.17
C GLY A 11 -18.48 5.45 16.05
N GLU A 12 -17.52 5.19 15.14
CA GLU A 12 -17.01 3.84 14.85
C GLU A 12 -16.09 3.29 15.95
N GLY A 13 -15.47 4.15 16.75
CA GLY A 13 -14.80 3.78 18.00
C GLY A 13 -13.49 3.00 17.84
N THR A 14 -12.95 2.94 16.62
CA THR A 14 -11.65 2.29 16.35
C THR A 14 -10.67 3.31 15.79
N VAL A 15 -9.40 3.18 16.19
CA VAL A 15 -8.32 4.06 15.73
C VAL A 15 -8.21 4.05 14.19
N THR A 16 -8.35 2.88 13.57
CA THR A 16 -8.30 2.73 12.11
C THR A 16 -9.44 3.45 11.41
N ALA A 17 -10.67 3.31 11.92
CA ALA A 17 -11.83 4.03 11.42
C ALA A 17 -11.66 5.55 11.57
N ALA A 18 -11.18 6.01 12.72
CA ALA A 18 -10.95 7.42 12.97
C ALA A 18 -9.89 8.01 12.03
N VAL A 19 -8.78 7.32 11.79
CA VAL A 19 -7.73 7.72 10.83
C VAL A 19 -8.29 7.75 9.40
N GLY A 20 -9.05 6.73 9.00
CA GLY A 20 -9.70 6.69 7.69
C GLY A 20 -10.69 7.85 7.48
N SER A 21 -11.49 8.16 8.49
CA SER A 21 -12.40 9.31 8.53
C SER A 21 -11.63 10.64 8.42
N GLY A 22 -10.54 10.79 9.17
CA GLY A 22 -9.61 11.93 9.09
C GLY A 22 -9.10 12.17 7.67
N ARG A 23 -8.61 11.11 7.01
CA ARG A 23 -8.12 11.20 5.63
C ARG A 23 -9.20 11.65 4.64
N ARG A 24 -10.43 11.13 4.78
CA ARG A 24 -11.55 11.54 3.92
C ARG A 24 -11.94 13.00 4.14
N ALA A 25 -12.03 13.44 5.40
CA ALA A 25 -12.32 14.83 5.74
C ALA A 25 -11.24 15.78 5.20
N ALA A 26 -9.96 15.44 5.33
CA ALA A 26 -8.85 16.23 4.80
C ALA A 26 -8.96 16.42 3.27
N ALA A 27 -9.34 15.37 2.54
CA ALA A 27 -9.55 15.46 1.10
C ALA A 27 -10.73 16.36 0.71
N VAL A 28 -11.80 16.37 1.50
CA VAL A 28 -12.95 17.29 1.29
C VAL A 28 -12.53 18.73 1.59
N VAL A 29 -11.76 18.96 2.67
CA VAL A 29 -11.23 20.29 3.02
C VAL A 29 -10.33 20.83 1.91
N ASP A 30 -9.40 20.03 1.39
CA ASP A 30 -8.53 20.45 0.27
C ASP A 30 -9.35 20.83 -0.98
N ARG A 31 -10.37 20.03 -1.32
CA ARG A 31 -11.26 20.31 -2.46
C ARG A 31 -12.05 21.61 -2.28
N TRP A 32 -12.60 21.84 -1.07
CA TRP A 32 -13.30 23.08 -0.72
C TRP A 32 -12.36 24.29 -0.77
N LEU A 33 -11.13 24.16 -0.26
CA LEU A 33 -10.15 25.25 -0.29
C LEU A 33 -9.73 25.62 -1.72
N ARG A 34 -9.67 24.65 -2.64
CA ARG A 34 -9.27 24.87 -4.04
C ARG A 34 -10.39 25.37 -4.92
N ALA A 35 -11.58 24.80 -4.79
CA ALA A 35 -12.69 25.03 -5.73
C ALA A 35 -13.85 25.83 -5.11
N GLY A 36 -13.86 26.04 -3.79
CA GLY A 36 -14.98 26.65 -3.07
C GLY A 36 -16.21 25.75 -2.95
N GLU A 37 -16.16 24.54 -3.51
CA GLU A 37 -17.29 23.61 -3.61
C GLU A 37 -17.13 22.43 -2.65
N LEU A 38 -18.24 22.00 -2.05
CA LEU A 38 -18.31 20.77 -1.27
C LEU A 38 -18.79 19.63 -2.18
N PRO A 39 -18.08 18.49 -2.22
CA PRO A 39 -18.54 17.32 -2.94
C PRO A 39 -19.79 16.73 -2.24
N GLU A 40 -20.70 16.15 -3.02
CA GLU A 40 -21.92 15.49 -2.50
C GLU A 40 -21.62 14.36 -1.51
N ALA A 41 -20.47 13.70 -1.70
CA ALA A 41 -19.96 12.68 -0.80
C ALA A 41 -18.46 12.84 -0.57
N ALA A 42 -18.00 12.44 0.61
CA ALA A 42 -16.57 12.33 0.86
C ALA A 42 -15.97 11.23 -0.04
N PRO A 43 -14.78 11.45 -0.62
CA PRO A 43 -14.14 10.47 -1.48
C PRO A 43 -13.87 9.18 -0.70
N ARG A 44 -14.00 8.05 -1.40
CA ARG A 44 -13.59 6.77 -0.82
C ARG A 44 -12.08 6.78 -0.61
N VAL A 45 -11.61 6.09 0.42
CA VAL A 45 -10.16 6.04 0.70
C VAL A 45 -9.39 5.53 -0.52
N GLN A 46 -9.96 4.61 -1.30
CA GLN A 46 -9.40 4.07 -2.55
C GLN A 46 -9.19 5.15 -3.62
N GLU A 47 -10.06 6.17 -3.69
CA GLU A 47 -9.97 7.28 -4.64
C GLU A 47 -8.89 8.30 -4.24
N LEU A 48 -8.40 8.23 -3.00
CA LEU A 48 -7.37 9.12 -2.45
C LEU A 48 -5.95 8.58 -2.64
N TRP A 49 -5.80 7.42 -3.28
CA TRP A 49 -4.50 6.80 -3.52
C TRP A 49 -4.14 7.02 -4.97
N ALA A 50 -2.92 7.49 -5.23
CA ALA A 50 -2.43 7.72 -6.59
C ALA A 50 -2.27 6.42 -7.41
N ARG A 51 -2.51 5.26 -6.80
CA ARG A 51 -2.27 3.94 -7.38
C ARG A 51 -3.44 3.01 -7.06
N PRO A 52 -3.84 2.15 -8.01
CA PRO A 52 -4.81 1.09 -7.73
C PRO A 52 -4.25 0.18 -6.63
N VAL A 53 -4.99 0.04 -5.54
CA VAL A 53 -4.70 -0.92 -4.49
C VAL A 53 -5.93 -1.81 -4.33
N ASP A 54 -5.72 -3.11 -4.45
CA ASP A 54 -6.73 -4.08 -4.08
C ASP A 54 -6.69 -4.23 -2.55
N LEU A 55 -7.75 -3.78 -1.89
CA LEU A 55 -7.89 -3.88 -0.43
C LEU A 55 -8.61 -5.17 0.00
N GLY A 56 -9.09 -5.98 -0.96
CA GLY A 56 -9.81 -7.23 -0.69
C GLY A 56 -8.88 -8.45 -0.60
N THR A 57 -7.70 -8.38 -1.21
CA THR A 57 -6.74 -9.48 -1.24
C THR A 57 -5.71 -9.33 -0.12
N VAL A 58 -5.64 -10.32 0.77
CA VAL A 58 -4.57 -10.45 1.75
C VAL A 58 -3.52 -11.40 1.17
N VAL A 59 -2.29 -10.90 1.04
CA VAL A 59 -1.14 -11.70 0.60
C VAL A 59 -0.31 -12.12 1.81
N HIS A 60 -0.14 -13.41 1.97
CA HIS A 60 0.70 -14.00 3.01
C HIS A 60 2.17 -14.09 2.58
N VAL A 61 3.07 -14.19 3.57
CA VAL A 61 4.52 -14.16 3.31
C VAL A 61 5.00 -15.33 2.46
N ASP A 62 4.33 -16.48 2.56
CA ASP A 62 4.59 -17.70 1.82
C ASP A 62 4.10 -17.64 0.36
N GLU A 63 3.25 -16.66 0.02
CA GLU A 63 2.85 -16.39 -1.37
C GLU A 63 3.84 -15.46 -2.09
N LEU A 64 4.77 -14.83 -1.36
CA LEU A 64 5.77 -13.93 -1.95
C LEU A 64 6.94 -14.72 -2.51
N ASN A 65 7.43 -14.33 -3.70
CA ASN A 65 8.71 -14.83 -4.19
C ASN A 65 9.87 -14.11 -3.46
N LEU A 66 10.26 -14.69 -2.32
CA LEU A 66 11.28 -14.16 -1.43
C LEU A 66 12.71 -14.23 -1.99
N ALA A 67 12.94 -14.94 -3.11
CA ALA A 67 14.27 -15.04 -3.73
C ALA A 67 14.81 -13.66 -4.18
N TYR A 68 13.92 -12.71 -4.43
CA TYR A 68 14.27 -11.34 -4.83
C TYR A 68 14.66 -10.42 -3.67
N PHE A 69 14.50 -10.86 -2.42
CA PHE A 69 14.72 -10.01 -1.25
C PHE A 69 15.84 -10.56 -0.38
N ARG A 70 16.83 -9.70 -0.11
CA ARG A 70 17.85 -10.01 0.88
C ARG A 70 17.26 -9.80 2.28
N PRO A 71 17.38 -10.78 3.20
CA PRO A 71 17.02 -10.57 4.59
C PRO A 71 17.86 -9.45 5.21
N VAL A 72 17.19 -8.48 5.84
CA VAL A 72 17.82 -7.38 6.57
C VAL A 72 17.19 -7.31 7.97
N PRO A 73 17.99 -7.24 9.05
CA PRO A 73 17.47 -7.14 10.41
C PRO A 73 16.61 -5.89 10.57
N ARG A 74 15.63 -5.97 11.47
CA ARG A 74 14.79 -4.84 11.85
C ARG A 74 15.64 -3.83 12.63
N PRO A 75 15.64 -2.53 12.26
CA PRO A 75 16.20 -1.49 13.09
C PRO A 75 15.53 -1.48 14.47
N GLU A 76 16.31 -1.32 15.52
CA GLU A 76 15.79 -1.27 16.89
C GLU A 76 15.13 0.09 17.16
N ILE A 77 13.97 0.05 17.77
CA ILE A 77 13.26 1.23 18.26
C ILE A 77 13.75 1.50 19.67
N GLU A 78 14.12 2.76 19.94
CA GLU A 78 14.48 3.17 21.29
C GLU A 78 13.22 3.30 22.14
N GLU A 79 13.19 2.57 23.25
CA GLU A 79 12.14 2.67 24.24
C GLU A 79 12.72 3.07 25.59
N LEU A 80 11.95 3.81 26.40
CA LEU A 80 12.33 4.14 27.77
C LEU A 80 12.54 2.87 28.61
N ASP A 81 13.38 2.92 29.64
CA ASP A 81 13.50 1.81 30.58
C ASP A 81 12.16 1.56 31.32
N PRO A 82 11.71 0.31 31.50
CA PRO A 82 10.43 0.00 32.14
C PRO A 82 10.22 0.64 33.52
N ALA A 83 11.26 0.76 34.35
CA ALA A 83 11.15 1.40 35.66
C ALA A 83 10.91 2.92 35.54
N THR A 84 11.39 3.53 34.45
CA THR A 84 11.18 4.95 34.15
C THR A 84 9.79 5.19 33.56
N ARG A 85 9.26 4.27 32.74
CA ARG A 85 7.92 4.36 32.12
C ARG A 85 6.80 4.54 33.14
N THR A 86 6.93 3.95 34.33
CA THR A 86 5.90 4.02 35.38
C THR A 86 5.94 5.31 36.19
N ALA A 87 7.00 6.11 36.05
CA ALA A 87 7.25 7.27 36.90
C ALA A 87 6.78 8.60 36.28
N GLY A 88 6.24 8.60 35.05
CA GLY A 88 5.84 9.83 34.37
C GLY A 88 5.05 9.60 33.07
N PHE A 89 4.94 10.66 32.27
CA PHE A 89 4.21 10.69 31.00
C PHE A 89 5.12 10.96 29.80
N GLU A 90 6.43 10.75 29.97
CA GLU A 90 7.39 10.86 28.87
C GLU A 90 7.08 9.82 27.78
N GLU A 91 7.36 10.19 26.52
CA GLU A 91 7.13 9.30 25.37
C GLU A 91 7.92 8.01 25.54
N VAL A 92 7.19 6.89 25.60
CA VAL A 92 7.77 5.57 25.84
C VAL A 92 8.49 5.08 24.59
N VAL A 93 7.91 5.29 23.42
CA VAL A 93 8.43 4.82 22.14
C VAL A 93 8.95 6.02 21.37
N ARG A 94 10.27 6.25 21.43
CA ARG A 94 10.88 7.44 20.81
C ARG A 94 10.91 7.40 19.28
N GLY A 95 10.50 6.27 18.69
CA GLY A 95 10.44 6.06 17.26
C GLY A 95 11.83 5.89 16.63
N PHE A 96 11.91 6.18 15.33
CA PHE A 96 13.16 6.14 14.59
C PHE A 96 13.70 7.55 14.35
N ASP A 97 15.03 7.68 14.40
CA ASP A 97 15.69 8.81 13.74
C ASP A 97 15.55 8.68 12.20
N ALA A 98 15.92 9.74 11.48
CA ALA A 98 15.74 9.78 10.03
C ALA A 98 16.44 8.62 9.30
N GLU A 99 17.62 8.21 9.78
CA GLU A 99 18.39 7.13 9.16
C GLU A 99 17.71 5.77 9.37
N ARG A 100 17.34 5.45 10.61
CA ARG A 100 16.62 4.22 10.96
C ARG A 100 15.24 4.15 10.32
N ALA A 101 14.55 5.29 10.17
CA ALA A 101 13.27 5.37 9.51
C ALA A 101 13.38 5.01 8.02
N VAL A 102 14.40 5.54 7.33
CA VAL A 102 14.67 5.18 5.92
C VAL A 102 15.09 3.72 5.80
N ALA A 103 15.91 3.22 6.74
CA ALA A 103 16.30 1.82 6.79
C ALA A 103 15.08 0.90 6.94
N GLU A 104 14.14 1.23 7.83
CA GLU A 104 12.90 0.48 8.00
C GLU A 104 12.01 0.55 6.75
N ALA A 105 11.81 1.74 6.19
CA ALA A 105 10.99 1.92 5.00
C ALA A 105 11.51 1.09 3.80
N ARG A 106 12.83 0.95 3.66
CA ARG A 106 13.47 0.14 2.61
C ARG A 106 13.29 -1.37 2.80
N ARG A 107 12.86 -1.83 3.99
CA ARG A 107 12.52 -3.25 4.24
C ARG A 107 11.11 -3.61 3.76
N CYS A 108 10.30 -2.64 3.33
CA CYS A 108 8.97 -2.91 2.78
C CYS A 108 9.06 -3.76 1.50
N LEU A 109 8.38 -4.91 1.51
CA LEU A 109 8.36 -5.84 0.36
C LEU A 109 7.43 -5.36 -0.75
N HIS A 110 6.52 -4.42 -0.44
CA HIS A 110 5.42 -4.01 -1.31
C HIS A 110 4.51 -5.20 -1.68
N CYS A 111 4.24 -6.07 -0.70
CA CYS A 111 3.42 -7.27 -0.86
C CYS A 111 2.00 -6.94 -1.37
N GLY A 112 1.45 -7.80 -2.22
CA GLY A 112 0.13 -7.68 -2.82
C GLY A 112 -0.08 -6.48 -3.75
N THR A 113 0.93 -5.64 -3.94
CA THR A 113 0.81 -4.43 -4.77
C THR A 113 1.88 -4.45 -5.85
N CYS A 114 1.53 -4.08 -7.08
CA CYS A 114 2.54 -3.90 -8.14
C CYS A 114 3.40 -2.66 -7.82
N ASN A 115 4.71 -2.72 -8.06
CA ASN A 115 5.61 -1.55 -8.06
C ASN A 115 6.34 -1.25 -9.36
N GLU A 116 5.91 -1.85 -10.46
CA GLU A 116 6.59 -1.73 -11.76
C GLU A 116 8.07 -2.14 -11.72
N CYS A 117 8.41 -3.18 -10.95
CA CYS A 117 9.77 -3.77 -10.97
C CYS A 117 10.18 -4.36 -12.33
N LEU A 118 9.26 -4.47 -13.28
CA LEU A 118 9.45 -4.97 -14.65
C LEU A 118 9.75 -6.47 -14.77
N ASN A 119 9.78 -7.24 -13.68
CA ASN A 119 10.01 -8.70 -13.75
C ASN A 119 9.03 -9.40 -14.70
N CYS A 120 7.73 -9.12 -14.59
CA CYS A 120 6.72 -9.74 -15.46
C CYS A 120 6.95 -9.43 -16.95
N LEU A 121 7.51 -8.26 -17.27
CA LEU A 121 7.89 -7.88 -18.63
C LEU A 121 9.15 -8.62 -19.08
N LEU A 122 10.17 -8.68 -18.22
CA LEU A 122 11.45 -9.32 -18.52
C LEU A 122 11.34 -10.84 -18.72
N PHE A 123 10.54 -11.50 -17.88
CA PHE A 123 10.43 -12.96 -17.85
C PHE A 123 9.32 -13.53 -18.74
N CYS A 124 8.50 -12.70 -19.37
CA CYS A 124 7.51 -13.20 -20.31
C CYS A 124 8.21 -13.71 -21.59
N PRO A 125 8.23 -15.02 -21.86
CA PRO A 125 8.97 -15.56 -23.00
C PRO A 125 8.33 -15.17 -24.34
N ASP A 126 7.04 -14.88 -24.32
CA ASP A 126 6.26 -14.49 -25.49
C ASP A 126 6.16 -12.96 -25.63
N VAL A 127 6.71 -12.12 -24.73
CA VAL A 127 6.58 -10.65 -24.83
C VAL A 127 5.10 -10.19 -24.83
N ALA A 128 4.24 -10.93 -24.12
CA ALA A 128 2.82 -10.62 -23.98
C ALA A 128 2.53 -9.52 -22.94
N ILE A 129 3.53 -9.09 -22.15
CA ILE A 129 3.37 -8.06 -21.11
C ILE A 129 3.93 -6.73 -21.62
N ARG A 130 3.11 -5.66 -21.60
CA ARG A 130 3.52 -4.31 -22.05
C ARG A 130 3.38 -3.29 -20.93
N LYS A 131 4.41 -2.46 -20.72
CA LYS A 131 4.31 -1.32 -19.79
C LYS A 131 3.39 -0.25 -20.38
N ARG A 132 2.47 0.26 -19.58
CA ARG A 132 1.60 1.38 -19.98
C ARG A 132 2.42 2.69 -20.01
N PRO A 133 2.38 3.46 -21.11
CA PRO A 133 3.18 4.68 -21.23
C PRO A 133 2.57 5.89 -20.50
N ASP A 134 1.26 5.88 -20.29
CA ASP A 134 0.44 7.01 -19.86
C ASP A 134 -0.04 6.89 -18.40
N ARG A 135 0.03 5.69 -17.82
CA ARG A 135 -0.49 5.41 -16.48
C ARG A 135 0.27 4.26 -15.82
N PHE A 136 0.08 4.14 -14.51
CA PHE A 136 0.67 3.07 -13.70
C PHE A 136 0.20 1.67 -14.15
N GLY A 137 1.14 0.72 -14.26
CA GLY A 137 0.90 -0.71 -14.46
C GLY A 137 1.23 -1.25 -15.86
N PHE A 138 0.71 -2.43 -16.15
CA PHE A 138 0.98 -3.19 -17.37
C PHE A 138 -0.31 -3.67 -18.02
N ASP A 139 -0.27 -3.90 -19.33
CA ASP A 139 -1.29 -4.60 -20.09
C ASP A 139 -0.79 -5.99 -20.51
N ILE A 140 -1.71 -6.95 -20.55
CA ILE A 140 -1.45 -8.32 -21.02
C ILE A 140 -2.13 -8.49 -22.39
N ASP A 141 -1.34 -8.79 -23.41
CA ASP A 141 -1.82 -9.15 -24.74
C ASP A 141 -2.27 -10.62 -24.73
N TYR A 142 -3.59 -10.83 -24.57
CA TYR A 142 -4.17 -12.18 -24.47
C TYR A 142 -4.11 -12.97 -25.79
N ASP A 143 -3.96 -12.32 -26.94
CA ASP A 143 -3.79 -13.02 -28.22
C ASP A 143 -2.40 -13.65 -28.32
N HIS A 144 -1.42 -13.03 -27.66
CA HIS A 144 -0.05 -13.51 -27.63
C HIS A 144 0.26 -14.37 -26.39
N CYS A 145 -0.42 -14.14 -25.28
CA CYS A 145 -0.26 -14.88 -24.03
C CYS A 145 -0.54 -16.39 -24.21
N LYS A 146 0.36 -17.25 -23.72
CA LYS A 146 0.22 -18.71 -23.75
C LYS A 146 -0.25 -19.31 -22.42
N GLY A 147 -0.48 -18.49 -21.40
CA GLY A 147 -0.95 -18.95 -20.09
C GLY A 147 0.09 -19.75 -19.29
N CYS A 148 1.39 -19.59 -19.58
CA CYS A 148 2.46 -20.36 -18.92
C CYS A 148 2.67 -20.00 -17.44
N GLY A 149 2.16 -18.87 -16.96
CA GLY A 149 2.25 -18.46 -15.55
C GLY A 149 3.61 -17.92 -15.09
N ILE A 150 4.63 -17.87 -15.93
CA ILE A 150 5.99 -17.42 -15.53
C ILE A 150 5.98 -15.99 -14.95
N CYS A 151 5.19 -15.08 -15.52
CA CYS A 151 5.07 -13.72 -15.00
C CYS A 151 4.44 -13.63 -13.60
N VAL A 152 3.63 -14.63 -13.22
CA VAL A 152 3.04 -14.77 -11.88
C VAL A 152 4.11 -15.27 -10.91
N GLU A 153 4.80 -16.36 -11.27
CA GLU A 153 5.87 -16.95 -10.45
C GLU A 153 7.02 -15.96 -10.19
N GLU A 154 7.41 -15.19 -11.22
CA GLU A 154 8.50 -14.22 -11.13
C GLU A 154 8.07 -12.88 -10.51
N CYS A 155 6.80 -12.75 -10.11
CA CYS A 155 6.32 -11.58 -9.39
C CYS A 155 6.77 -11.66 -7.91
N PRO A 156 7.67 -10.77 -7.43
CA PRO A 156 8.16 -10.84 -6.05
C PRO A 156 7.08 -10.52 -5.00
N ARG A 157 5.94 -10.00 -5.45
CA ARG A 157 4.94 -9.32 -4.63
C ARG A 157 3.58 -9.99 -4.71
N ASP A 158 3.46 -11.04 -5.51
CA ASP A 158 2.20 -11.75 -5.71
C ASP A 158 1.07 -10.79 -6.18
N ALA A 159 1.42 -9.88 -7.08
CA ALA A 159 0.52 -8.85 -7.62
C ALA A 159 -0.16 -9.27 -8.94
N LEU A 160 0.08 -10.51 -9.39
CA LEU A 160 -0.45 -11.11 -10.61
C LEU A 160 -1.02 -12.48 -10.24
N ARG A 161 -2.15 -12.86 -10.84
CA ARG A 161 -2.76 -14.18 -10.66
C ARG A 161 -3.06 -14.79 -12.02
N LEU A 162 -2.87 -16.09 -12.15
CA LEU A 162 -3.35 -16.85 -13.30
C LEU A 162 -4.76 -17.36 -12.96
N VAL A 163 -5.73 -17.04 -13.82
CA VAL A 163 -7.12 -17.45 -13.63
C VAL A 163 -7.58 -18.24 -14.85
N GLU A 164 -8.35 -19.30 -14.62
CA GLU A 164 -9.02 -20.00 -15.70
C GLU A 164 -10.17 -19.16 -16.22
N VAL A 165 -10.22 -18.97 -17.54
CA VAL A 165 -11.33 -18.30 -18.20
C VAL A 165 -12.28 -19.38 -18.71
N THR A 166 -13.31 -19.71 -17.94
CA THR A 166 -14.44 -20.50 -18.46
C THR A 166 -15.19 -19.66 -19.49
N ARG A 167 -15.26 -20.17 -20.73
CA ARG A 167 -16.13 -19.64 -21.79
C ARG A 167 -17.51 -20.27 -21.72
#